data_AF-A0A016TPD8-F1
#
_entry.id   AF-A0A016TPD8-F1
#
_cell.length_a   1.000
_cell.length_b   1.000
_cell.length_c   1.000
_cell.angle_alpha   90.00
_cell.angle_beta   90.00
_cell.angle_gamma   90.00
#
_symmetry.space_group_name_H-M   'P 1'
#
loop_
_entity.id
_entity.type
_entity.pdbx_description
1 polymer ?
#
loop_
_entity_poly.entity_id
_entity_poly.type
_entity_poly.pdbx_seq_one_letter_code
_entity_poly.pdbx_strand_id
1 'polypeptide(L)'
;MDKWSKQTALRGGRGWLQISLPHYTSTKFLTEAVKRYIQFLLLKQTYSDQFLTPCYDFDIVWHTHQVHPHSYLRDCTAIFGSLLKHDDTVNDRTKGSKLLKGEALTKKLWATHFEEPFWRRGCMFRGHNAPAFLGFETQDLSNIAYGDVHVPSIALKDIPVQREQLRLKLSYGNKKVTTFNADLSQKQVTKSGFSLVWQPTDASTSASIVKFPFERRAAKDLLVELEVFDKMFLQRKDMIRLVGKVSLDQLLPPTNSKSAHNVADVSLRSKDTDPEMSARVSITTSVTLNRELQLIAGEFMEHQVQSDSHLSYLCQCAALNRGGLTPTTTVHIATHSVVDTRDGAKYTVQVVHSAALLLSMILVYGREQRLLAMAHLIGADSLPSRDQLDSNLQFLPHLSNADERAFVIVNRDGDYAIVKGRWTGFSRKQPATKGQKAKPGSAGRLLVDAFNLLKNTVQKIEVPSPEGSTLFVIGDAQARLPGKRIECRSTNTAEQIASVFCVSTLFVLCNPDKVRSRNDSTSVGHQAHKWPLTLACGYGRQLPSNRVLQSQDAEVSGVVIVVMVWCSKLTA
;
A
#
# COMPACT_ATOMS: atom_id res chain seq x y z
N MET A 1 -16.91 2.79 13.26
CA MET A 1 -15.61 2.14 12.99
C MET A 1 -14.41 3.10 13.07
N ASP A 2 -14.54 4.41 12.84
CA ASP A 2 -13.37 5.34 12.91
C ASP A 2 -12.75 5.53 14.30
N LYS A 3 -13.54 5.48 15.38
CA LYS A 3 -13.00 5.45 16.76
C LYS A 3 -12.40 4.09 17.14
N TRP A 4 -12.77 3.02 16.43
CA TRP A 4 -12.30 1.64 16.68
C TRP A 4 -10.89 1.39 16.17
N SER A 5 -10.46 2.01 15.06
CA SER A 5 -9.11 1.81 14.51
C SER A 5 -8.01 2.27 15.46
N LYS A 6 -8.25 3.34 16.23
CA LYS A 6 -7.27 3.92 17.16
C LYS A 6 -7.23 3.24 18.54
N GLN A 7 -8.36 2.75 19.04
CA GLN A 7 -8.44 2.21 20.40
C GLN A 7 -8.08 0.71 20.47
N THR A 8 -8.26 -0.04 19.38
CA THR A 8 -8.00 -1.48 19.32
C THR A 8 -6.60 -1.83 18.81
N ALA A 9 -5.92 -0.90 18.12
CA ALA A 9 -4.49 -0.99 17.81
C ALA A 9 -3.61 -1.16 19.07
N LEU A 10 -4.11 -0.75 20.24
CA LEU A 10 -3.45 -0.90 21.54
C LEU A 10 -3.43 -2.34 22.08
N ARG A 11 -4.16 -3.31 21.47
CA ARG A 11 -4.22 -4.71 21.95
C ARG A 11 -3.38 -5.74 21.18
N GLY A 12 -2.61 -5.34 20.16
CA GLY A 12 -1.55 -6.20 19.59
C GLY A 12 -1.95 -7.59 19.07
N GLY A 13 -3.24 -7.83 18.76
CA GLY A 13 -3.73 -9.14 18.34
C GLY A 13 -3.23 -9.53 16.94
N ARG A 14 -2.70 -10.74 16.78
CA ARG A 14 -2.12 -11.23 15.51
C ARG A 14 -3.16 -11.44 14.40
N GLY A 15 -4.46 -11.48 14.73
CA GLY A 15 -5.58 -11.68 13.80
C GLY A 15 -6.05 -10.43 13.05
N TRP A 16 -5.80 -9.20 13.54
CA TRP A 16 -6.37 -7.97 12.97
C TRP A 16 -5.92 -7.68 11.53
N LEU A 17 -4.70 -8.06 11.16
CA LEU A 17 -4.22 -7.97 9.76
C LEU A 17 -5.12 -8.78 8.81
N GLN A 18 -5.68 -9.90 9.25
CA GLN A 18 -6.44 -10.78 8.36
C GLN A 18 -7.79 -10.16 7.95
N ILE A 19 -8.22 -9.14 8.69
CA ILE A 19 -9.47 -8.40 8.49
C ILE A 19 -9.26 -6.90 8.23
N SER A 20 -8.03 -6.47 7.92
CA SER A 20 -7.71 -5.06 7.66
C SER A 20 -8.14 -4.57 6.27
N LEU A 21 -8.56 -5.48 5.38
CA LEU A 21 -8.93 -5.10 4.01
C LEU A 21 -10.31 -4.42 3.96
N PRO A 22 -10.50 -3.45 3.02
CA PRO A 22 -11.68 -2.58 3.03
C PRO A 22 -13.04 -3.29 2.96
N HIS A 23 -13.12 -4.52 2.42
CA HIS A 23 -14.40 -5.22 2.29
C HIS A 23 -15.06 -5.57 3.62
N TYR A 24 -14.32 -5.59 4.73
CA TYR A 24 -14.88 -5.68 6.08
C TYR A 24 -15.66 -4.43 6.52
N THR A 25 -15.72 -3.38 5.67
CA THR A 25 -16.60 -2.21 5.85
C THR A 25 -17.87 -2.28 5.00
N SER A 26 -17.99 -3.27 4.10
CA SER A 26 -19.16 -3.48 3.26
C SER A 26 -20.32 -4.04 4.08
N THR A 27 -21.47 -3.38 4.02
CA THR A 27 -22.67 -3.79 4.77
C THR A 27 -23.19 -5.11 4.25
N LYS A 28 -23.22 -5.29 2.92
CA LYS A 28 -23.58 -6.57 2.30
C LYS A 28 -22.65 -7.70 2.73
N PHE A 29 -21.34 -7.45 2.78
CA PHE A 29 -20.37 -8.48 3.16
C PHE A 29 -20.56 -8.92 4.61
N LEU A 30 -20.71 -7.96 5.53
CA LEU A 30 -20.91 -8.21 6.97
C LEU A 30 -22.27 -8.83 7.30
N THR A 31 -23.33 -8.50 6.56
CA THR A 31 -24.66 -9.10 6.78
C THR A 31 -24.61 -10.62 6.58
N GLU A 32 -23.93 -11.08 5.54
CA GLU A 32 -23.71 -12.51 5.32
C GLU A 32 -22.78 -13.14 6.37
N ALA A 33 -21.80 -12.38 6.86
CA ALA A 33 -20.93 -12.84 7.94
C ALA A 33 -21.71 -13.09 9.25
N VAL A 34 -22.71 -12.26 9.55
CA VAL A 34 -23.61 -12.45 10.71
C VAL A 34 -24.44 -13.74 10.56
N LYS A 35 -24.96 -14.03 9.36
CA LYS A 35 -25.68 -15.30 9.11
C LYS A 35 -24.78 -16.51 9.36
N ARG A 36 -23.54 -16.44 8.87
CA ARG A 36 -22.53 -17.50 9.07
C ARG A 36 -22.11 -17.65 10.52
N TYR A 37 -22.08 -16.56 11.29
CA TYR A 37 -21.87 -16.64 12.74
C TYR A 37 -23.00 -17.40 13.45
N ILE A 38 -24.25 -17.17 13.07
CA ILE A 38 -25.41 -17.90 13.62
C ILE A 38 -25.30 -19.40 13.29
N GLN A 39 -24.99 -19.75 12.04
CA GLN A 39 -24.73 -21.13 11.61
C GLN A 39 -23.60 -21.78 12.44
N PHE A 40 -22.52 -21.04 12.71
CA PHE A 40 -21.44 -21.51 13.56
C PHE A 40 -21.89 -21.79 15.01
N LEU A 41 -22.74 -20.94 15.59
CA LEU A 41 -23.30 -21.19 16.93
C LEU A 41 -24.17 -22.45 16.96
N LEU A 42 -24.95 -22.73 15.91
CA LEU A 42 -25.75 -23.96 15.79
C LEU A 42 -24.86 -25.22 15.76
N LEU A 43 -23.75 -25.19 14.99
CA LEU A 43 -22.77 -26.28 15.01
C LEU A 43 -22.16 -26.45 16.40
N LYS A 44 -21.82 -25.35 17.08
CA LYS A 44 -21.28 -25.40 18.45
C LYS A 44 -22.27 -25.93 19.47
N GLN A 45 -23.56 -25.69 19.29
CA GLN A 45 -24.60 -26.22 20.16
C GLN A 45 -24.72 -27.74 20.00
N THR A 46 -24.57 -28.24 18.76
CA THR A 46 -24.69 -29.67 18.44
C THR A 46 -23.42 -30.45 18.80
N TYR A 47 -22.25 -29.82 18.65
CA TYR A 47 -20.94 -30.43 18.82
C TYR A 47 -20.10 -29.67 19.87
N SER A 48 -20.62 -29.59 21.11
CA SER A 48 -20.07 -28.78 22.21
C SER A 48 -18.59 -29.02 22.50
N ASP A 49 -18.16 -30.28 22.40
CA ASP A 49 -16.81 -30.70 22.81
C ASP A 49 -15.78 -30.60 21.68
N GLN A 50 -16.23 -30.26 20.47
CA GLN A 50 -15.38 -30.23 19.28
C GLN A 50 -14.70 -28.86 19.11
N PHE A 51 -13.41 -28.86 18.79
CA PHE A 51 -12.71 -27.65 18.37
C PHE A 51 -13.06 -27.34 16.90
N LEU A 52 -13.76 -26.23 16.68
CA LEU A 52 -14.17 -25.77 15.36
C LEU A 52 -13.45 -24.46 15.06
N THR A 53 -12.82 -24.38 13.89
CA THR A 53 -12.07 -23.20 13.45
C THR A 53 -12.98 -22.32 12.58
N PRO A 54 -13.21 -21.05 12.95
CA PRO A 54 -14.03 -20.14 12.17
C PRO A 54 -13.29 -19.59 10.93
N CYS A 55 -14.04 -19.10 9.94
CA CYS A 55 -13.51 -18.20 8.91
C CYS A 55 -13.49 -16.77 9.44
N TYR A 56 -12.60 -15.92 8.90
CA TYR A 56 -12.40 -14.57 9.42
C TYR A 56 -13.62 -13.65 9.31
N ASP A 57 -14.53 -13.90 8.37
CA ASP A 57 -15.74 -13.10 8.21
C ASP A 57 -16.66 -13.21 9.44
N PHE A 58 -16.94 -14.43 9.90
CA PHE A 58 -17.80 -14.63 11.07
C PHE A 58 -17.02 -14.69 12.39
N ASP A 59 -15.70 -14.89 12.35
CA ASP A 59 -14.82 -14.76 13.52
C ASP A 59 -14.81 -13.31 14.05
N ILE A 60 -14.74 -12.30 13.18
CA ILE A 60 -14.84 -10.90 13.61
C ILE A 60 -16.22 -10.57 14.19
N VAL A 61 -17.29 -11.20 13.70
CA VAL A 61 -18.63 -11.06 14.30
C VAL A 61 -18.63 -11.67 15.70
N TRP A 62 -18.02 -12.84 15.88
CA TRP A 62 -17.88 -13.48 17.19
C TRP A 62 -17.09 -12.60 18.16
N HIS A 63 -15.93 -12.07 17.77
CA HIS A 63 -15.18 -11.11 18.57
C HIS A 63 -15.99 -9.86 18.92
N THR A 64 -16.77 -9.36 17.96
CA THR A 64 -17.66 -8.21 18.18
C THR A 64 -18.76 -8.54 19.19
N HIS A 65 -19.30 -9.76 19.16
CA HIS A 65 -20.28 -10.20 20.16
C HIS A 65 -19.63 -10.28 21.56
N GLN A 66 -18.42 -10.83 21.66
CA GLN A 66 -17.68 -10.96 22.94
C GLN A 66 -17.38 -9.62 23.63
N VAL A 67 -17.19 -8.54 22.88
CA VAL A 67 -16.99 -7.19 23.49
C VAL A 67 -18.27 -6.57 24.06
N HIS A 68 -19.42 -7.23 23.90
CA HIS A 68 -20.68 -6.89 24.57
C HIS A 68 -20.97 -7.94 25.65
N PRO A 69 -20.22 -7.94 26.77
CA PRO A 69 -20.15 -9.09 27.68
C PRO A 69 -21.49 -9.50 28.29
N HIS A 70 -22.38 -8.54 28.56
CA HIS A 70 -23.72 -8.83 29.07
C HIS A 70 -24.60 -9.55 28.05
N SER A 71 -24.62 -9.06 26.80
CA SER A 71 -25.34 -9.71 25.69
C SER A 71 -24.74 -11.08 25.38
N TYR A 72 -23.41 -11.17 25.32
CA TYR A 72 -22.70 -12.42 25.04
C TYR A 72 -22.98 -13.50 26.07
N LEU A 73 -22.93 -13.16 27.37
CA LEU A 73 -23.26 -14.10 28.43
C LEU A 73 -24.71 -14.56 28.34
N ARG A 74 -25.67 -13.63 28.22
CA ARG A 74 -27.10 -13.95 28.11
C ARG A 74 -27.36 -14.91 26.94
N ASP A 75 -26.85 -14.57 25.76
CA ASP A 75 -27.08 -15.34 24.54
C ASP A 75 -26.37 -16.70 24.61
N CYS A 76 -25.14 -16.77 25.14
CA CYS A 76 -24.44 -18.04 25.34
C CYS A 76 -25.14 -18.93 26.37
N THR A 77 -25.62 -18.39 27.49
CA THR A 77 -26.38 -19.15 28.48
C THR A 77 -27.69 -19.66 27.89
N ALA A 78 -28.36 -18.86 27.05
CA ALA A 78 -29.59 -19.30 26.39
C ALA A 78 -29.34 -20.43 25.36
N ILE A 79 -28.25 -20.37 24.61
CA ILE A 79 -27.95 -21.34 23.54
C ILE A 79 -27.26 -22.60 24.07
N PHE A 80 -26.28 -22.45 24.97
CA PHE A 80 -25.35 -23.49 25.41
C PHE A 80 -25.49 -23.84 26.91
N GLY A 81 -26.31 -23.13 27.68
CA GLY A 81 -26.37 -23.25 29.13
C GLY A 81 -25.17 -22.66 29.88
N SER A 82 -24.13 -22.20 29.16
CA SER A 82 -22.89 -21.67 29.74
C SER A 82 -22.18 -20.72 28.77
N LEU A 83 -21.16 -20.00 29.25
CA LEU A 83 -20.35 -19.12 28.43
C LEU A 83 -19.50 -19.91 27.43
N LEU A 84 -19.66 -19.65 26.13
CA LEU A 84 -18.79 -20.22 25.11
C LEU A 84 -17.41 -19.55 25.18
N LYS A 85 -16.38 -20.32 25.54
CA LYS A 85 -15.00 -19.84 25.63
C LYS A 85 -14.36 -19.72 24.24
N HIS A 86 -13.64 -18.62 24.03
CA HIS A 86 -12.81 -18.39 22.85
C HIS A 86 -11.32 -18.62 23.20
N ASP A 87 -10.58 -19.34 22.37
CA ASP A 87 -9.14 -19.61 22.56
C ASP A 87 -8.32 -18.98 21.42
N ASP A 88 -7.95 -17.71 21.62
CA ASP A 88 -7.16 -16.90 20.67
C ASP A 88 -5.68 -17.30 20.56
N THR A 89 -5.24 -18.26 21.36
CA THR A 89 -3.82 -18.62 21.41
C THR A 89 -3.42 -19.58 20.28
N VAL A 90 -4.39 -20.27 19.67
CA VAL A 90 -4.16 -21.28 18.63
C VAL A 90 -3.91 -20.64 17.26
N ASN A 91 -2.65 -20.39 16.94
CA ASN A 91 -2.25 -19.72 15.69
C ASN A 91 -1.32 -20.57 14.80
N ASP A 92 -0.93 -21.76 15.27
CA ASP A 92 -0.10 -22.68 14.50
C ASP A 92 -0.86 -23.19 13.27
N ARG A 93 -0.27 -22.97 12.09
CA ARG A 93 -0.80 -23.34 10.78
C ARG A 93 0.04 -24.43 10.10
N THR A 94 0.96 -25.06 10.83
CA THR A 94 1.72 -26.21 10.32
C THR A 94 0.81 -27.41 10.10
N LYS A 95 1.24 -28.32 9.22
CA LYS A 95 0.49 -29.54 8.89
C LYS A 95 0.24 -30.36 10.16
N GLY A 96 -1.03 -30.70 10.42
CA GLY A 96 -1.43 -31.48 11.59
C GLY A 96 -1.67 -30.67 12.87
N SER A 97 -1.49 -29.35 12.83
CA SER A 97 -1.84 -28.43 13.91
C SER A 97 -3.32 -28.53 14.32
N LYS A 98 -3.60 -28.14 15.57
CA LYS A 98 -4.97 -28.06 16.13
C LYS A 98 -5.88 -27.19 15.24
N LEU A 99 -5.35 -26.09 14.71
CA LEU A 99 -6.09 -25.15 13.87
C LEU A 99 -6.56 -25.78 12.56
N LEU A 100 -5.66 -26.47 11.83
CA LEU A 100 -6.01 -27.13 10.57
C LEU A 100 -6.91 -28.34 10.76
N LYS A 101 -6.73 -29.10 11.85
CA LYS A 101 -7.65 -30.19 12.21
C LYS A 101 -9.06 -29.67 12.51
N GLY A 102 -9.16 -28.59 13.28
CA GLY A 102 -10.43 -27.90 13.56
C GLY A 102 -11.09 -27.36 12.30
N GLU A 103 -10.32 -26.78 11.37
CA GLU A 103 -10.83 -26.29 10.09
C GLU A 103 -11.39 -27.42 9.23
N ALA A 104 -10.65 -28.53 9.12
CA ALA A 104 -11.11 -29.72 8.37
C ALA A 104 -12.41 -30.29 8.95
N LEU A 105 -12.52 -30.37 10.28
CA LEU A 105 -13.74 -30.81 10.95
C LEU A 105 -14.90 -29.83 10.71
N THR A 106 -14.65 -28.54 10.88
CA THR A 106 -15.67 -27.49 10.68
C THR A 106 -16.19 -27.53 9.26
N LYS A 107 -15.30 -27.64 8.26
CA LYS A 107 -15.68 -27.78 6.86
C LYS A 107 -16.56 -29.00 6.59
N LYS A 108 -16.22 -30.15 7.19
CA LYS A 108 -17.03 -31.38 7.07
C LYS A 108 -18.42 -31.20 7.65
N LEU A 109 -18.51 -30.66 8.87
CA LEU A 109 -19.79 -30.43 9.55
C LEU A 109 -20.63 -29.38 8.82
N TRP A 110 -20.00 -28.31 8.34
CA TRP A 110 -20.68 -27.27 7.58
C TRP A 110 -21.36 -27.83 6.34
N ALA A 111 -20.66 -28.65 5.55
CA ALA A 111 -21.24 -29.30 4.37
C ALA A 111 -22.33 -30.35 4.69
N THR A 112 -22.34 -30.87 5.91
CA THR A 112 -23.35 -31.84 6.36
C THR A 112 -24.65 -31.14 6.77
N HIS A 113 -24.54 -29.97 7.41
CA HIS A 113 -25.67 -29.26 8.02
C HIS A 113 -26.20 -28.11 7.15
N PHE A 114 -25.37 -27.57 6.26
CA PHE A 114 -25.70 -26.41 5.43
C PHE A 114 -25.39 -26.72 3.96
N GLU A 115 -26.31 -26.37 3.06
CA GLU A 115 -26.12 -26.46 1.60
C GLU A 115 -25.25 -25.31 1.06
N GLU A 116 -24.33 -24.81 1.87
CA GLU A 116 -23.49 -23.65 1.59
C GLU A 116 -22.01 -24.01 1.79
N PRO A 117 -21.08 -23.40 1.04
CA PRO A 117 -19.67 -23.66 1.24
C PRO A 117 -19.15 -23.04 2.54
N PHE A 118 -18.39 -23.83 3.32
CA PHE A 118 -17.65 -23.32 4.48
C PHE A 118 -16.64 -22.25 4.07
N TRP A 119 -15.90 -22.49 2.98
CA TRP A 119 -14.96 -21.52 2.44
C TRP A 119 -15.71 -20.40 1.72
N ARG A 120 -15.33 -19.15 1.97
CA ARG A 120 -15.89 -17.98 1.30
C ARG A 120 -14.78 -17.01 0.90
N ARG A 121 -14.92 -16.42 -0.30
CA ARG A 121 -13.96 -15.46 -0.83
C ARG A 121 -13.73 -14.29 0.12
N GLY A 122 -12.48 -13.88 0.31
CA GLY A 122 -12.09 -12.79 1.21
C GLY A 122 -12.18 -13.08 2.70
N CYS A 123 -12.43 -14.34 3.08
CA CYS A 123 -12.70 -14.75 4.47
C CYS A 123 -11.61 -15.68 5.03
N MET A 124 -10.57 -15.99 4.26
CA MET A 124 -9.55 -16.99 4.64
C MET A 124 -8.20 -16.35 4.96
N PHE A 125 -7.28 -17.17 5.47
CA PHE A 125 -5.95 -16.72 5.82
C PHE A 125 -5.17 -16.25 4.59
N ARG A 126 -4.74 -14.98 4.63
CA ARG A 126 -4.25 -14.22 3.48
C ARG A 126 -2.89 -14.66 2.94
N GLY A 127 -2.14 -15.48 3.68
CA GLY A 127 -0.78 -15.88 3.29
C GLY A 127 0.21 -15.69 4.40
N HIS A 128 0.25 -14.48 4.91
CA HIS A 128 1.33 -14.00 5.73
C HIS A 128 0.84 -13.57 7.11
N ASN A 129 1.75 -13.63 8.08
CA ASN A 129 1.53 -13.09 9.41
C ASN A 129 1.57 -11.55 9.40
N ALA A 130 1.29 -10.94 10.55
CA ALA A 130 1.41 -9.49 10.74
C ALA A 130 2.82 -8.99 10.31
N PRO A 131 2.93 -7.77 9.77
CA PRO A 131 4.21 -7.15 9.37
C PRO A 131 5.37 -7.34 10.34
N ALA A 132 5.08 -7.28 11.64
CA ALA A 132 6.08 -7.46 12.71
C ALA A 132 6.85 -8.79 12.63
N PHE A 133 6.27 -9.84 12.02
CA PHE A 133 6.89 -11.15 11.86
C PHE A 133 7.54 -11.35 10.49
N LEU A 134 7.49 -10.38 9.60
CA LEU A 134 8.06 -10.47 8.24
C LEU A 134 9.47 -9.87 8.15
N GLY A 135 9.95 -9.22 9.23
CA GLY A 135 11.28 -8.62 9.29
C GLY A 135 11.36 -7.24 8.64
N PHE A 136 10.25 -6.50 8.58
CA PHE A 136 10.25 -5.15 8.02
C PHE A 136 10.95 -4.13 8.92
N GLU A 137 11.70 -3.27 8.28
CA GLU A 137 12.43 -2.18 8.91
C GLU A 137 11.89 -0.82 8.47
N THR A 138 12.18 0.22 9.25
CA THR A 138 11.76 1.58 8.92
C THR A 138 12.65 2.15 7.83
N GLN A 139 12.04 2.81 6.84
CA GLN A 139 12.80 3.57 5.87
C GLN A 139 13.54 4.72 6.59
N ASP A 140 14.84 4.82 6.34
CA ASP A 140 15.65 5.90 6.89
C ASP A 140 15.48 7.17 6.05
N LEU A 141 14.72 8.14 6.59
CA LEU A 141 14.51 9.45 5.97
C LEU A 141 15.66 10.42 6.24
N SER A 142 16.61 10.11 7.13
CA SER A 142 17.72 11.02 7.42
C SER A 142 18.73 11.11 6.29
N ASN A 143 18.64 10.29 5.25
CA ASN A 143 19.53 10.34 4.08
C ASN A 143 18.89 11.04 2.87
N ILE A 144 17.74 11.70 3.03
CA ILE A 144 17.17 12.52 1.97
C ILE A 144 18.13 13.68 1.67
N ALA A 145 18.70 13.71 0.46
CA ALA A 145 19.62 14.76 0.07
C ALA A 145 18.96 15.91 -0.67
N TYR A 146 17.79 15.71 -1.29
CA TYR A 146 17.08 16.75 -2.01
C TYR A 146 15.58 16.45 -2.14
N GLY A 147 14.80 17.48 -2.46
CA GLY A 147 13.36 17.38 -2.64
C GLY A 147 12.70 18.73 -2.53
N ASP A 148 11.42 18.72 -2.19
CA ASP A 148 10.64 19.92 -1.88
C ASP A 148 10.19 19.88 -0.42
N VAL A 149 10.39 20.99 0.28
CA VAL A 149 9.70 21.25 1.55
C VAL A 149 8.37 21.91 1.24
N HIS A 150 7.33 21.34 1.80
CA HIS A 150 5.96 21.84 1.79
C HIS A 150 5.63 22.34 3.18
N VAL A 151 5.00 23.50 3.27
CA VAL A 151 4.55 24.07 4.54
C VAL A 151 3.02 24.15 4.50
N PRO A 152 2.31 23.18 5.07
CA PRO A 152 0.86 23.22 5.20
C PRO A 152 0.38 24.25 6.21
N SER A 153 1.14 24.56 7.28
CA SER A 153 0.68 25.56 8.24
C SER A 153 1.81 26.30 8.94
N ILE A 154 1.52 27.54 9.32
CA ILE A 154 2.39 28.38 10.14
C ILE A 154 1.54 29.00 11.25
N ALA A 155 1.98 28.87 12.49
CA ALA A 155 1.34 29.47 13.65
C ALA A 155 2.30 30.48 14.32
N LEU A 156 1.90 31.76 14.35
CA LEU A 156 2.58 32.80 15.12
C LEU A 156 1.96 32.92 16.51
N LYS A 157 2.81 32.91 17.55
CA LYS A 157 2.48 32.95 18.97
C LYS A 157 3.32 34.01 19.68
N ASP A 158 2.90 34.37 20.88
CA ASP A 158 3.66 35.22 21.81
C ASP A 158 4.02 36.60 21.19
N ILE A 159 3.08 37.24 20.49
CA ILE A 159 3.34 38.55 19.86
C ILE A 159 3.51 39.61 20.97
N PRO A 160 4.64 40.34 21.03
CA PRO A 160 5.01 41.10 22.23
C PRO A 160 4.24 42.41 22.40
N VAL A 161 3.68 42.97 21.33
CA VAL A 161 3.00 44.28 21.34
C VAL A 161 1.79 44.25 20.41
N GLN A 162 0.70 44.89 20.83
CA GLN A 162 -0.48 45.10 19.98
C GLN A 162 -0.23 46.30 19.04
N ARG A 163 -0.13 46.02 17.74
CA ARG A 163 -0.15 47.02 16.66
C ARG A 163 -1.18 46.59 15.64
N GLU A 164 -1.68 47.54 14.86
CA GLU A 164 -2.79 47.28 13.94
C GLU A 164 -2.42 46.36 12.77
N GLN A 165 -1.19 46.46 12.28
CA GLN A 165 -0.75 45.76 11.07
C GLN A 165 0.40 44.81 11.38
N LEU A 166 0.31 43.63 10.78
CA LEU A 166 1.31 42.58 10.90
C LEU A 166 1.74 42.08 9.53
N ARG A 167 3.03 41.87 9.34
CA ARG A 167 3.62 41.28 8.15
C ARG A 167 4.68 40.24 8.49
N LEU A 168 4.45 39.00 8.08
CA LEU A 168 5.39 37.89 8.22
C LEU A 168 6.03 37.58 6.86
N LYS A 169 7.35 37.74 6.73
CA LYS A 169 8.11 37.44 5.52
C LYS A 169 8.93 36.17 5.73
N LEU A 170 8.91 35.32 4.72
CA LEU A 170 9.72 34.10 4.68
C LEU A 170 10.68 34.16 3.49
N SER A 171 11.95 33.89 3.74
CA SER A 171 13.00 33.82 2.73
C SER A 171 13.84 32.57 2.95
N TYR A 172 14.08 31.78 1.90
CA TYR A 172 14.92 30.59 1.97
C TYR A 172 16.26 30.89 1.28
N GLY A 173 17.32 30.99 2.10
CA GLY A 173 18.54 31.71 1.71
C GLY A 173 18.20 33.14 1.26
N ASN A 174 18.71 33.54 0.09
CA ASN A 174 18.51 34.89 -0.44
C ASN A 174 17.22 35.05 -1.26
N LYS A 175 16.41 33.99 -1.40
CA LYS A 175 15.18 34.03 -2.19
C LYS A 175 13.98 34.23 -1.28
N LYS A 176 13.23 35.30 -1.52
CA LYS A 176 11.91 35.50 -0.91
C LYS A 176 10.99 34.36 -1.33
N VAL A 177 10.39 33.68 -0.35
CA VAL A 177 9.45 32.58 -0.57
C VAL A 177 8.02 33.10 -0.56
N THR A 178 7.63 33.84 0.49
CA THR A 178 6.29 34.43 0.58
C THR A 178 6.22 35.58 1.59
N THR A 179 5.09 36.27 1.63
CA THR A 179 4.75 37.26 2.65
C THR A 179 3.30 37.14 3.02
N PHE A 180 3.03 37.01 4.31
CA PHE A 180 1.70 37.04 4.88
C PHE A 180 1.45 38.39 5.54
N ASN A 181 0.25 38.94 5.37
CA ASN A 181 -0.18 40.16 6.06
C ASN A 181 -1.42 39.82 6.90
N ALA A 182 -1.58 40.50 8.03
CA ALA A 182 -2.76 40.40 8.87
C ALA A 182 -3.10 41.76 9.49
N ASP A 183 -4.39 42.06 9.57
CA ASP A 183 -4.93 43.20 10.31
C ASP A 183 -5.41 42.72 11.68
N LEU A 184 -4.93 43.39 12.73
CA LEU A 184 -5.19 43.09 14.13
C LEU A 184 -6.06 44.17 14.81
N SER A 185 -6.50 45.21 14.08
CA SER A 185 -7.31 46.31 14.63
C SER A 185 -8.56 45.84 15.36
N GLN A 186 -9.21 44.79 14.86
CA GLN A 186 -10.43 44.20 15.45
C GLN A 186 -10.14 42.99 16.37
N LYS A 187 -8.88 42.63 16.61
CA LYS A 187 -8.51 41.44 17.38
C LYS A 187 -7.93 41.84 18.74
N GLN A 188 -8.49 41.28 19.83
CA GLN A 188 -7.90 41.40 21.17
C GLN A 188 -6.70 40.45 21.29
N VAL A 189 -5.51 40.91 20.89
CA VAL A 189 -4.26 40.13 20.85
C VAL A 189 -3.69 39.85 22.25
N THR A 190 -4.15 40.56 23.28
CA THR A 190 -3.61 40.55 24.65
C THR A 190 -3.97 39.32 25.50
N LYS A 191 -4.77 38.37 24.99
CA LYS A 191 -5.05 37.13 25.73
C LYS A 191 -3.86 36.17 25.62
N SER A 192 -3.41 35.65 26.77
CA SER A 192 -2.50 34.51 26.80
C SER A 192 -3.08 33.37 25.95
N GLY A 193 -2.31 32.90 24.97
CA GLY A 193 -2.74 31.87 24.01
C GLY A 193 -3.29 32.38 22.67
N PHE A 194 -3.31 33.69 22.39
CA PHE A 194 -3.59 34.17 21.03
C PHE A 194 -2.56 33.60 20.04
N SER A 195 -3.04 33.03 18.94
CA SER A 195 -2.20 32.57 17.85
C SER A 195 -2.82 32.94 16.52
N LEU A 196 -1.96 33.35 15.58
CA LEU A 196 -2.37 33.62 14.21
C LEU A 196 -1.87 32.48 13.32
N VAL A 197 -2.80 31.78 12.69
CA VAL A 197 -2.50 30.58 11.90
C VAL A 197 -2.79 30.86 10.44
N TRP A 198 -1.79 30.57 9.59
CA TRP A 198 -1.95 30.50 8.15
C TRP A 198 -2.00 29.05 7.73
N GLN A 199 -3.01 28.69 6.93
CA GLN A 199 -3.23 27.36 6.37
C GLN A 199 -3.99 27.50 5.03
N PRO A 200 -3.99 26.48 4.15
CA PRO A 200 -4.80 26.51 2.93
C PRO A 200 -6.26 26.78 3.26
N THR A 201 -6.92 27.61 2.46
CA THR A 201 -8.37 27.76 2.51
C THR A 201 -9.04 26.63 1.73
N ASP A 202 -10.33 26.37 1.98
CA ASP A 202 -11.09 25.33 1.25
C ASP A 202 -11.12 25.55 -0.27
N ALA A 203 -10.88 26.78 -0.73
CA ALA A 203 -10.76 27.15 -2.14
C ALA A 203 -9.35 26.91 -2.73
N SER A 204 -8.36 26.51 -1.93
CA SER A 204 -6.99 26.28 -2.37
C SER A 204 -6.86 24.96 -3.15
N THR A 205 -6.21 25.02 -4.31
CA THR A 205 -5.83 23.82 -5.08
C THR A 205 -4.57 23.12 -4.53
N SER A 206 -3.87 23.77 -3.59
CA SER A 206 -2.65 23.26 -2.95
C SER A 206 -2.89 22.97 -1.46
N ALA A 207 -2.43 21.81 -1.00
CA ALA A 207 -2.41 21.45 0.42
C ALA A 207 -1.34 22.20 1.23
N SER A 208 -0.52 23.03 0.56
CA SER A 208 0.57 23.80 1.16
C SER A 208 0.45 25.27 0.82
N ILE A 209 0.66 26.15 1.81
CA ILE A 209 0.70 27.61 1.61
C ILE A 209 2.06 28.08 1.12
N VAL A 210 3.10 27.29 1.34
CA VAL A 210 4.46 27.54 0.89
C VAL A 210 5.09 26.25 0.40
N LYS A 211 5.85 26.35 -0.69
CA LYS A 211 6.66 25.27 -1.24
C LYS A 211 8.01 25.82 -1.68
N PHE A 212 9.09 25.14 -1.34
CA PHE A 212 10.42 25.46 -1.86
C PHE A 212 11.31 24.22 -1.99
N PRO A 213 12.17 24.16 -3.02
CA PRO A 213 13.11 23.05 -3.18
C PRO A 213 14.27 23.18 -2.19
N PHE A 214 14.85 22.04 -1.81
CA PHE A 214 16.08 21.99 -1.03
C PHE A 214 17.06 20.98 -1.59
N GLU A 215 18.34 21.25 -1.34
CA GLU A 215 19.43 20.30 -1.53
C GLU A 215 20.35 20.41 -0.30
N ARG A 216 20.63 19.29 0.35
CA ARG A 216 21.37 19.27 1.62
C ARG A 216 22.84 19.64 1.46
N ARG A 217 23.43 19.35 0.29
CA ARG A 217 24.81 19.78 -0.07
C ARG A 217 24.93 21.30 -0.21
N ALA A 218 23.82 21.99 -0.47
CA ALA A 218 23.73 23.44 -0.57
C ALA A 218 22.63 23.97 0.37
N ALA A 219 22.63 23.46 1.62
CA ALA A 219 21.63 23.79 2.62
C ALA A 219 21.58 25.30 2.88
N LYS A 220 20.36 25.81 3.05
CA LYS A 220 20.09 27.21 3.36
C LYS A 220 19.22 27.29 4.61
N ASP A 221 19.30 28.41 5.31
CA ASP A 221 18.39 28.72 6.39
C ASP A 221 17.09 29.31 5.83
N LEU A 222 15.96 28.99 6.48
CA LEU A 222 14.72 29.74 6.32
C LEU A 222 14.74 30.91 7.31
N LEU A 223 14.81 32.12 6.76
CA LEU A 223 14.71 33.37 7.50
C LEU A 223 13.24 33.75 7.68
N VAL A 224 12.87 34.04 8.92
CA VAL A 224 11.54 34.49 9.32
C VAL A 224 11.66 35.92 9.86
N GLU A 225 11.04 36.87 9.18
CA GLU A 225 11.01 38.27 9.59
C GLU A 225 9.56 38.68 9.88
N LEU A 226 9.32 39.13 11.11
CA LEU A 226 8.05 39.67 11.56
C LEU A 226 8.17 41.18 11.67
N GLU A 227 7.38 41.91 10.89
CA GLU A 227 7.17 43.35 11.04
C GLU A 227 5.80 43.58 11.67
N VAL A 228 5.74 44.34 12.76
CA VAL A 228 4.50 44.78 13.41
C VAL A 228 4.52 46.31 13.48
N PHE A 229 3.49 46.98 12.99
CA PHE A 229 3.50 48.44 12.82
C PHE A 229 2.08 49.01 12.82
N ASP A 230 1.97 50.32 13.06
CA ASP A 230 0.70 51.05 12.87
C ASP A 230 0.67 51.76 11.52
N LYS A 231 -0.53 51.93 10.98
CA LYS A 231 -0.73 52.58 9.68
C LYS A 231 -1.11 54.04 9.90
N MET A 232 -0.25 54.96 9.50
CA MET A 232 -0.52 56.41 9.54
C MET A 232 -0.35 56.98 8.14
N PHE A 233 -1.44 57.39 7.49
CA PHE A 233 -1.45 58.09 6.19
C PHE A 233 -0.40 57.57 5.19
N LEU A 234 -0.59 56.34 4.70
CA LEU A 234 0.31 55.62 3.76
C LEU A 234 1.73 55.31 4.28
N GLN A 235 2.11 55.76 5.47
CA GLN A 235 3.38 55.45 6.13
C GLN A 235 3.21 54.37 7.21
N ARG A 236 4.31 53.67 7.50
CA ARG A 236 4.40 52.71 8.61
C ARG A 236 5.00 53.44 9.80
N LYS A 237 4.27 53.50 10.91
CA LYS A 237 4.69 54.13 12.16
C LYS A 237 5.06 53.07 13.18
N ASP A 238 6.05 53.38 14.03
CA ASP A 238 6.50 52.57 15.17
C ASP A 238 6.74 51.08 14.83
N MET A 239 7.39 50.86 13.69
CA MET A 239 7.63 49.51 13.19
C MET A 239 8.62 48.77 14.07
N ILE A 240 8.18 47.64 14.61
CA ILE A 240 9.03 46.66 15.30
C ILE A 240 9.36 45.55 14.30
N ARG A 241 10.64 45.19 14.21
CA ARG A 241 11.12 44.08 13.40
C ARG A 241 11.75 43.01 14.27
N LEU A 242 11.19 41.81 14.26
CA LEU A 242 11.76 40.63 14.88
C LEU A 242 12.24 39.65 13.82
N VAL A 243 13.41 39.07 14.03
CA VAL A 243 14.03 38.14 13.08
C VAL A 243 14.40 36.86 13.80
N GLY A 244 14.14 35.73 13.14
CA GLY A 244 14.62 34.42 13.53
C GLY A 244 14.98 33.62 12.29
N LYS A 245 15.73 32.53 12.49
CA LYS A 245 16.10 31.63 11.41
C LYS A 245 15.99 30.19 11.89
N VAL A 246 15.69 29.31 10.95
CA VAL A 246 15.61 27.87 11.17
C VAL A 246 16.40 27.17 10.08
N SER A 247 17.25 26.22 10.47
CA SER A 247 18.09 25.49 9.52
C SER A 247 17.27 24.48 8.72
N LEU A 248 17.81 24.04 7.58
CA LEU A 248 17.18 22.98 6.80
C LEU A 248 16.99 21.70 7.63
N ASP A 249 17.98 21.28 8.42
CA ASP A 249 17.88 20.07 9.25
C ASP A 249 16.76 20.16 10.30
N GLN A 250 16.46 21.37 10.80
CA GLN A 250 15.34 21.61 11.70
C GLN A 250 13.99 21.58 10.99
N LEU A 251 13.95 21.84 9.68
CA LEU A 251 12.73 21.79 8.85
C LEU A 251 12.43 20.37 8.34
N LEU A 252 13.46 19.54 8.17
CA LEU A 252 13.32 18.15 7.71
C LEU A 252 12.88 17.21 8.84
N PRO A 253 12.28 16.05 8.53
CA PRO A 253 11.95 15.04 9.53
C PRO A 253 13.18 14.62 10.34
N PRO A 254 13.05 14.47 11.67
CA PRO A 254 14.16 14.04 12.51
C PRO A 254 14.60 12.60 12.18
N THR A 255 15.79 12.24 12.63
CA THR A 255 16.29 10.86 12.56
C THR A 255 15.29 9.91 13.21
N ASN A 256 14.97 8.80 12.54
CA ASN A 256 13.95 7.81 12.93
C ASN A 256 12.48 8.28 12.89
N SER A 257 12.17 9.43 12.27
CA SER A 257 10.78 9.80 12.03
C SER A 257 10.09 8.75 11.16
N LYS A 258 8.90 8.32 11.59
CA LYS A 258 7.99 7.48 10.79
C LYS A 258 7.23 8.27 9.73
N SER A 259 7.38 9.60 9.74
CA SER A 259 6.55 10.52 8.98
C SER A 259 7.42 11.48 8.19
N ALA A 260 6.96 11.79 6.97
CA ALA A 260 7.54 12.88 6.17
C ALA A 260 7.22 14.26 6.75
N HIS A 261 6.40 14.33 7.80
CA HIS A 261 6.02 15.56 8.49
C HIS A 261 6.99 15.92 9.61
N ASN A 262 7.16 17.22 9.85
CA ASN A 262 7.87 17.76 11.00
C ASN A 262 7.21 19.07 11.48
N VAL A 263 7.57 19.52 12.68
CA VAL A 263 7.21 20.84 13.19
C VAL A 263 8.48 21.52 13.69
N ALA A 264 8.78 22.68 13.12
CA ALA A 264 9.96 23.47 13.48
C ALA A 264 9.53 24.75 14.20
N ASP A 265 10.10 25.00 15.38
CA ASP A 265 9.85 26.22 16.15
C ASP A 265 10.97 27.23 15.93
N VAL A 266 10.59 28.48 15.62
CA VAL A 266 11.48 29.59 15.36
C VAL A 266 11.24 30.66 16.42
N SER A 267 12.27 30.98 17.19
CA SER A 267 12.22 32.13 18.11
C SER A 267 12.67 33.38 17.37
N LEU A 268 11.83 34.41 17.36
CA LEU A 268 12.11 35.70 16.76
C LEU A 268 12.55 36.68 17.85
N ARG A 269 13.59 37.48 17.59
CA ARG A 269 14.08 38.50 18.53
C ARG A 269 14.35 39.82 17.80
N SER A 270 14.25 40.93 18.52
CA SER A 270 14.61 42.25 17.99
C SER A 270 16.13 42.34 17.83
N LYS A 271 16.59 43.03 16.77
CA LYS A 271 18.00 43.41 16.61
C LYS A 271 18.31 44.79 17.17
N ASP A 272 17.32 45.68 17.24
CA ASP A 272 17.55 47.13 17.28
C ASP A 272 16.91 47.86 18.48
N THR A 273 15.90 47.27 19.15
CA THR A 273 14.96 48.07 19.97
C THR A 273 14.70 47.58 21.40
N ASP A 274 14.85 46.29 21.72
CA ASP A 274 14.79 45.73 23.10
C ASP A 274 15.08 44.19 23.06
N PRO A 275 16.04 43.64 23.81
CA PRO A 275 16.29 42.19 23.85
C PRO A 275 15.16 41.36 24.50
N GLU A 276 14.24 41.97 25.27
CA GLU A 276 13.10 41.26 25.87
C GLU A 276 11.95 40.98 24.88
N MET A 277 11.85 41.76 23.80
CA MET A 277 10.82 41.57 22.78
C MET A 277 11.11 40.31 21.94
N SER A 278 10.24 39.32 22.07
CA SER A 278 10.31 38.07 21.33
C SER A 278 8.94 37.63 20.83
N ALA A 279 8.94 36.80 19.78
CA ALA A 279 7.77 36.09 19.30
C ALA A 279 8.17 34.67 18.89
N ARG A 280 7.20 33.75 18.78
CA ARG A 280 7.48 32.38 18.36
C ARG A 280 6.67 32.00 17.12
N VAL A 281 7.31 31.37 16.16
CA VAL A 281 6.66 30.85 14.96
C VAL A 281 6.84 29.33 14.92
N SER A 282 5.74 28.58 14.95
CA SER A 282 5.73 27.14 14.71
C SER A 282 5.39 26.89 13.24
N ILE A 283 6.26 26.19 12.52
CA ILE A 283 6.14 25.87 11.09
C ILE A 283 5.92 24.37 10.95
N THR A 284 4.74 23.94 10.49
CA THR A 284 4.52 22.55 10.11
C THR A 284 5.05 22.32 8.72
N THR A 285 5.90 21.32 8.54
CA THR A 285 6.49 20.96 7.25
C THR A 285 6.13 19.54 6.85
N SER A 286 6.20 19.26 5.54
CA SER A 286 6.25 17.92 4.99
C SER A 286 7.21 17.87 3.81
N VAL A 287 7.81 16.71 3.54
CA VAL A 287 8.79 16.56 2.47
C VAL A 287 8.27 15.67 1.34
N THR A 288 8.49 16.09 0.10
CA THR A 288 8.37 15.22 -1.08
C THR A 288 9.72 15.10 -1.77
N LEU A 289 9.94 13.96 -2.42
CA LEU A 289 11.17 13.70 -3.18
C LEU A 289 10.98 14.07 -4.65
N ASN A 290 12.06 14.00 -5.43
CA ASN A 290 11.99 14.03 -6.88
C ASN A 290 13.09 13.13 -7.47
N ARG A 291 13.10 11.86 -7.04
CA ARG A 291 14.14 10.91 -7.40
C ARG A 291 13.98 10.43 -8.83
N GLU A 292 15.10 10.35 -9.54
CA GLU A 292 15.20 9.66 -10.81
C GLU A 292 16.04 8.39 -10.60
N LEU A 293 15.35 7.27 -10.41
CA LEU A 293 15.97 5.99 -10.09
C LEU A 293 16.29 5.22 -11.37
N GLN A 294 17.53 4.77 -11.49
CA GLN A 294 18.00 3.94 -12.59
C GLN A 294 17.99 2.46 -12.21
N LEU A 295 17.28 1.65 -13.00
CA LEU A 295 17.26 0.19 -12.92
C LEU A 295 18.51 -0.41 -13.58
N ILE A 296 19.23 -1.19 -12.79
CA ILE A 296 20.26 -2.12 -13.20
C ILE A 296 19.71 -3.52 -12.99
N ALA A 297 19.19 -4.12 -14.06
CA ALA A 297 18.57 -5.43 -14.00
C ALA A 297 19.63 -6.53 -13.87
N GLY A 298 19.54 -7.33 -12.79
CA GLY A 298 20.20 -8.63 -12.74
C GLY A 298 19.45 -9.71 -13.51
N GLU A 299 20.07 -10.90 -13.57
CA GLU A 299 19.55 -12.08 -14.27
C GLU A 299 18.72 -12.97 -13.34
N PHE A 300 17.76 -13.68 -13.93
CA PHE A 300 17.04 -14.74 -13.22
C PHE A 300 17.89 -15.99 -13.10
N MET A 301 18.05 -16.47 -11.88
CA MET A 301 18.71 -17.72 -11.55
C MET A 301 17.72 -18.65 -10.83
N GLU A 302 17.82 -19.94 -11.10
CA GLU A 302 17.12 -20.94 -10.30
C GLU A 302 17.81 -21.10 -8.95
N HIS A 303 17.02 -21.18 -7.89
CA HIS A 303 17.50 -21.28 -6.52
C HIS A 303 16.66 -22.33 -5.79
N GLN A 304 17.33 -23.31 -5.19
CA GLN A 304 16.68 -24.24 -4.29
C GLN A 304 16.44 -23.56 -2.95
N VAL A 305 15.20 -23.56 -2.49
CA VAL A 305 14.83 -22.90 -1.24
C VAL A 305 15.40 -23.71 -0.06
N GLN A 306 16.37 -23.15 0.64
CA GLN A 306 16.91 -23.76 1.85
C GLN A 306 15.87 -23.73 2.97
N SER A 307 15.63 -24.89 3.59
CA SER A 307 14.85 -25.00 4.83
C SER A 307 15.39 -24.02 5.87
N ASP A 308 14.49 -23.40 6.64
CA ASP A 308 14.80 -22.46 7.73
C ASP A 308 15.47 -21.13 7.33
N SER A 309 15.60 -20.83 6.03
CA SER A 309 15.99 -19.50 5.58
C SER A 309 14.85 -18.49 5.69
N HIS A 310 15.17 -17.19 5.88
CA HIS A 310 14.16 -16.12 5.85
C HIS A 310 13.42 -16.07 4.50
N LEU A 311 14.12 -16.37 3.40
CA LEU A 311 13.51 -16.52 2.08
C LEU A 311 12.46 -17.64 2.05
N SER A 312 12.75 -18.82 2.64
CA SER A 312 11.79 -19.92 2.73
C SER A 312 10.53 -19.51 3.49
N TYR A 313 10.70 -18.82 4.61
CA TYR A 313 9.58 -18.28 5.38
C TYR A 313 8.75 -17.26 4.58
N LEU A 314 9.39 -16.34 3.85
CA LEU A 314 8.69 -15.40 2.97
C LEU A 314 7.97 -16.10 1.82
N CYS A 315 8.59 -17.10 1.19
CA CYS A 315 7.96 -17.95 0.17
C CYS A 315 6.73 -18.67 0.73
N GLN A 316 6.80 -19.23 1.94
CA GLN A 316 5.66 -19.86 2.61
C GLN A 316 4.51 -18.87 2.84
N CYS A 317 4.85 -17.64 3.22
CA CYS A 317 3.89 -16.56 3.45
C CYS A 317 3.23 -16.07 2.15
N ALA A 318 4.00 -15.97 1.07
CA ALA A 318 3.56 -15.38 -0.20
C ALA A 318 2.96 -16.40 -1.19
N ALA A 319 3.21 -17.69 -1.00
CA ALA A 319 2.73 -18.74 -1.90
C ALA A 319 1.21 -18.90 -1.79
N LEU A 320 0.57 -18.99 -2.95
CA LEU A 320 -0.84 -19.35 -3.06
C LEU A 320 -1.02 -20.87 -2.88
N ASN A 321 -0.11 -21.69 -3.42
CA ASN A 321 -0.05 -23.13 -3.16
C ASN A 321 0.98 -23.45 -2.06
N ARG A 322 0.62 -23.18 -0.80
CA ARG A 322 1.54 -23.37 0.35
C ARG A 322 1.91 -24.82 0.61
N GLY A 323 1.00 -25.75 0.31
CA GLY A 323 1.26 -27.18 0.44
C GLY A 323 2.33 -27.72 -0.53
N GLY A 324 2.68 -26.93 -1.55
CA GLY A 324 3.73 -27.28 -2.51
C GLY A 324 5.15 -26.99 -2.04
N LEU A 325 5.35 -26.29 -0.90
CA LEU A 325 6.69 -25.99 -0.41
C LEU A 325 7.30 -27.23 0.27
N THR A 326 8.29 -27.81 -0.38
CA THR A 326 9.08 -28.97 0.06
C THR A 326 10.58 -28.61 0.12
N PRO A 327 11.42 -29.41 0.79
CA PRO A 327 12.88 -29.17 0.83
C PRO A 327 13.57 -29.18 -0.54
N THR A 328 12.92 -29.71 -1.57
CA THR A 328 13.43 -29.76 -2.95
C THR A 328 12.82 -28.68 -3.84
N THR A 329 11.99 -27.79 -3.29
CA THR A 329 11.31 -26.77 -4.09
C THR A 329 12.31 -25.74 -4.62
N THR A 330 12.22 -25.48 -5.92
CA THR A 330 12.99 -24.44 -6.59
C THR A 330 12.14 -23.20 -6.87
N VAL A 331 12.78 -22.04 -6.80
CA VAL A 331 12.22 -20.74 -7.16
C VAL A 331 13.18 -20.05 -8.13
N HIS A 332 12.66 -19.20 -9.00
CA HIS A 332 13.46 -18.34 -9.85
C HIS A 332 13.57 -16.96 -9.24
N ILE A 333 14.80 -16.48 -9.04
CA ILE A 333 15.08 -15.20 -8.39
C ILE A 333 15.94 -14.35 -9.32
N ALA A 334 15.55 -13.09 -9.50
CA ALA A 334 16.44 -12.06 -10.01
C ALA A 334 16.63 -10.98 -8.95
N THR A 335 17.86 -10.49 -8.81
CA THR A 335 18.21 -9.39 -7.91
C THR A 335 18.63 -8.19 -8.74
N HIS A 336 17.86 -7.11 -8.68
CA HIS A 336 18.10 -5.86 -9.39
C HIS A 336 18.59 -4.78 -8.42
N SER A 337 19.36 -3.82 -8.95
CA SER A 337 19.68 -2.59 -8.22
C SER A 337 18.91 -1.42 -8.82
N VAL A 338 18.33 -0.59 -7.97
CA VAL A 338 17.61 0.63 -8.34
C VAL A 338 18.28 1.79 -7.62
N VAL A 339 18.93 2.68 -8.38
CA VAL A 339 19.89 3.66 -7.83
C VAL A 339 19.52 5.08 -8.24
N ASP A 340 19.50 6.01 -7.30
CA ASP A 340 19.52 7.45 -7.60
C ASP A 340 20.98 7.93 -7.60
N THR A 341 21.45 8.44 -8.74
CA THR A 341 22.83 8.90 -8.90
C THR A 341 23.10 10.26 -8.24
N ARG A 342 22.05 11.04 -7.93
CA ARG A 342 22.19 12.38 -7.31
C ARG A 342 22.43 12.29 -5.81
N ASP A 343 21.66 11.45 -5.11
CA ASP A 343 21.78 11.28 -3.66
C ASP A 343 22.49 9.97 -3.24
N GLY A 344 22.76 9.08 -4.19
CA GLY A 344 23.44 7.80 -3.94
C GLY A 344 22.53 6.75 -3.29
N ALA A 345 21.22 7.02 -3.17
CA ALA A 345 20.27 6.05 -2.64
C ALA A 345 20.26 4.79 -3.51
N LYS A 346 20.41 3.64 -2.88
CA LYS A 346 20.40 2.34 -3.53
C LYS A 346 19.35 1.44 -2.88
N TYR A 347 18.51 0.88 -3.72
CA TYR A 347 17.54 -0.14 -3.36
C TYR A 347 17.89 -1.44 -4.08
N THR A 348 17.78 -2.56 -3.39
CA THR A 348 17.86 -3.89 -3.99
C THR A 348 16.45 -4.41 -4.16
N VAL A 349 16.07 -4.76 -5.39
CA VAL A 349 14.75 -5.34 -5.70
C VAL A 349 14.94 -6.80 -6.07
N GLN A 350 14.40 -7.71 -5.28
CA GLN A 350 14.38 -9.13 -5.62
C GLN A 350 13.00 -9.54 -6.13
N VAL A 351 12.96 -10.12 -7.33
CA VAL A 351 11.75 -10.68 -7.91
C VAL A 351 11.84 -12.20 -7.84
N VAL A 352 10.91 -12.83 -7.14
CA VAL A 352 10.88 -14.27 -6.86
C VAL A 352 9.63 -14.87 -7.49
N HIS A 353 9.80 -15.92 -8.28
CA HIS A 353 8.71 -16.61 -8.95
C HIS A 353 8.79 -18.12 -8.75
N SER A 354 7.64 -18.78 -8.65
CA SER A 354 7.52 -20.23 -8.82
C SER A 354 6.13 -20.58 -9.34
N ALA A 355 6.10 -21.25 -10.49
CA ALA A 355 4.84 -21.74 -11.05
C ALA A 355 4.21 -22.83 -10.15
N ALA A 356 5.01 -23.74 -9.59
CA ALA A 356 4.51 -24.82 -8.73
C ALA A 356 3.85 -24.30 -7.43
N LEU A 357 4.43 -23.25 -6.85
CA LEU A 357 3.89 -22.60 -5.64
C LEU A 357 2.81 -21.55 -5.93
N LEU A 358 2.52 -21.27 -7.21
CA LEU A 358 1.71 -20.12 -7.61
C LEU A 358 2.21 -18.81 -6.95
N LEU A 359 3.54 -18.67 -6.90
CA LEU A 359 4.25 -17.61 -6.19
C LEU A 359 4.76 -16.57 -7.19
N SER A 360 4.42 -15.31 -6.93
CA SER A 360 5.15 -14.16 -7.46
C SER A 360 5.26 -13.13 -6.35
N MET A 361 6.49 -12.76 -6.03
CA MET A 361 6.83 -11.90 -4.90
C MET A 361 7.93 -10.92 -5.30
N ILE A 362 7.82 -9.68 -4.82
CA ILE A 362 8.75 -8.59 -5.04
C ILE A 362 9.19 -8.12 -3.67
N LEU A 363 10.48 -8.20 -3.38
CA LEU A 363 11.08 -7.74 -2.13
C LEU A 363 11.91 -6.49 -2.42
N VAL A 364 11.67 -5.41 -1.67
CA VAL A 364 12.40 -4.16 -1.81
C VAL A 364 13.20 -3.91 -0.54
N TYR A 365 14.51 -4.02 -0.69
CA TYR A 365 15.49 -3.80 0.36
C TYR A 365 16.11 -2.41 0.23
N GLY A 366 16.30 -1.75 1.37
CA GLY A 366 17.07 -0.52 1.46
C GLY A 366 18.56 -0.77 1.66
N ARG A 367 19.22 0.19 2.32
CA ARG A 367 20.61 0.08 2.79
C ARG A 367 20.76 -1.13 3.72
N GLU A 368 21.94 -1.76 3.73
CA GLU A 368 22.28 -2.87 4.64
C GLU A 368 21.32 -4.08 4.55
N GLN A 369 20.69 -4.30 3.39
CA GLN A 369 19.73 -5.41 3.18
C GLN A 369 18.53 -5.38 4.13
N ARG A 370 18.13 -4.20 4.60
CA ARG A 370 16.92 -4.01 5.42
C ARG A 370 15.69 -4.12 4.54
N LEU A 371 14.79 -5.06 4.82
CA LEU A 371 13.54 -5.23 4.06
C LEU A 371 12.56 -4.08 4.38
N LEU A 372 12.21 -3.28 3.38
CA LEU A 372 11.34 -2.11 3.56
C LEU A 372 9.90 -2.38 3.10
N ALA A 373 9.74 -3.06 1.98
CA ALA A 373 8.44 -3.41 1.42
C ALA A 373 8.48 -4.78 0.74
N MET A 374 7.34 -5.46 0.77
CA MET A 374 7.10 -6.71 0.04
C MET A 374 5.80 -6.56 -0.74
N ALA A 375 5.79 -7.00 -1.99
CA ALA A 375 4.55 -7.26 -2.71
C ALA A 375 4.45 -8.72 -3.07
N HIS A 376 3.29 -9.34 -2.90
CA HIS A 376 3.08 -10.72 -3.34
C HIS A 376 1.67 -10.95 -3.85
N LEU A 377 1.51 -11.99 -4.67
CA LEU A 377 0.20 -12.39 -5.16
C LEU A 377 -0.75 -12.75 -4.02
N ILE A 378 -1.99 -12.30 -4.18
CA ILE A 378 -3.13 -12.67 -3.33
C ILE A 378 -4.23 -13.27 -4.19
N GLY A 379 -4.98 -14.21 -3.60
CA GLY A 379 -6.01 -14.97 -4.28
C GLY A 379 -7.41 -14.69 -3.74
N ALA A 380 -8.33 -15.57 -4.12
CA ALA A 380 -9.72 -15.54 -3.68
C ALA A 380 -9.86 -15.77 -2.16
N ASP A 381 -8.85 -16.33 -1.50
CA ASP A 381 -8.77 -16.40 -0.04
C ASP A 381 -8.80 -15.01 0.63
N SER A 382 -8.14 -14.02 0.00
CA SER A 382 -7.90 -12.69 0.57
C SER A 382 -8.90 -11.64 0.09
N LEU A 383 -9.42 -11.77 -1.14
CA LEU A 383 -10.33 -10.79 -1.74
C LEU A 383 -11.72 -11.38 -2.01
N PRO A 384 -12.79 -10.62 -1.76
CA PRO A 384 -14.15 -11.00 -2.13
C PRO A 384 -14.34 -10.94 -3.65
N SER A 385 -15.46 -11.48 -4.15
CA SER A 385 -15.97 -11.18 -5.48
C SER A 385 -16.87 -9.94 -5.46
N ARG A 386 -17.08 -9.31 -6.63
CA ARG A 386 -17.83 -8.06 -6.76
C ARG A 386 -19.29 -8.19 -6.31
N ASP A 387 -19.90 -9.34 -6.54
CA ASP A 387 -21.26 -9.65 -6.11
C ASP A 387 -21.40 -9.73 -4.59
N GLN A 388 -20.32 -9.93 -3.83
CA GLN A 388 -20.35 -9.93 -2.36
C GLN A 388 -20.28 -8.52 -1.74
N LEU A 389 -20.11 -7.48 -2.57
CA LEU A 389 -19.89 -6.11 -2.12
C LEU A 389 -21.06 -5.19 -2.45
N ASP A 390 -21.17 -4.10 -1.70
CA ASP A 390 -22.11 -3.03 -2.00
C ASP A 390 -21.79 -2.40 -3.37
N SER A 391 -22.82 -2.23 -4.22
CA SER A 391 -22.65 -1.71 -5.59
C SER A 391 -22.08 -0.29 -5.65
N ASN A 392 -22.23 0.46 -4.56
CA ASN A 392 -21.95 1.90 -4.51
C ASN A 392 -20.52 2.22 -4.05
N LEU A 393 -19.76 1.22 -3.56
CA LEU A 393 -18.42 1.42 -3.02
C LEU A 393 -17.35 1.09 -4.07
N GLN A 394 -16.88 2.13 -4.77
CA GLN A 394 -15.92 1.98 -5.88
C GLN A 394 -14.49 1.61 -5.46
N PHE A 395 -14.14 1.79 -4.19
CA PHE A 395 -12.77 1.58 -3.68
C PHE A 395 -12.55 0.21 -3.01
N LEU A 396 -13.54 -0.70 -3.08
CA LEU A 396 -13.40 -2.03 -2.50
C LEU A 396 -12.69 -2.98 -3.49
N PRO A 397 -11.47 -3.46 -3.19
CA PRO A 397 -10.78 -4.40 -4.06
C PRO A 397 -11.52 -5.74 -4.08
N HIS A 398 -11.62 -6.32 -5.27
CA HIS A 398 -12.29 -7.60 -5.47
C HIS A 398 -11.59 -8.40 -6.58
N LEU A 399 -11.74 -9.72 -6.54
CA LEU A 399 -11.25 -10.65 -7.56
C LEU A 399 -12.43 -11.48 -8.09
N SER A 400 -12.85 -11.23 -9.32
CA SER A 400 -14.09 -11.77 -9.89
C SER A 400 -13.87 -12.61 -11.13
N ASN A 401 -12.77 -12.41 -11.85
CA ASN A 401 -12.48 -13.16 -13.07
C ASN A 401 -11.21 -14.01 -12.90
N ALA A 402 -11.19 -15.20 -13.51
CA ALA A 402 -10.06 -16.12 -13.40
C ALA A 402 -8.79 -15.65 -14.13
N ASP A 403 -8.90 -14.65 -15.01
CA ASP A 403 -7.79 -13.99 -15.70
C ASP A 403 -7.23 -12.79 -14.93
N GLU A 404 -7.83 -12.41 -13.80
CA GLU A 404 -7.35 -11.33 -12.94
C GLU A 404 -6.26 -11.83 -11.99
N ARG A 405 -5.24 -11.00 -11.78
CA ARG A 405 -4.20 -11.23 -10.77
C ARG A 405 -4.09 -9.99 -9.89
N ALA A 406 -3.83 -10.18 -8.61
CA ALA A 406 -3.71 -9.07 -7.67
C ALA A 406 -2.49 -9.26 -6.77
N PHE A 407 -1.75 -8.18 -6.56
CA PHE A 407 -0.70 -8.07 -5.56
C PHE A 407 -1.24 -7.28 -4.37
N VAL A 408 -0.90 -7.71 -3.16
CA VAL A 408 -0.88 -6.81 -1.99
C VAL A 408 0.54 -6.29 -1.83
N ILE A 409 0.67 -5.00 -1.52
CA ILE A 409 1.93 -4.36 -1.10
C ILE A 409 1.84 -4.15 0.40
N VAL A 410 2.82 -4.65 1.14
CA VAL A 410 2.87 -4.63 2.61
C VAL A 410 4.22 -4.03 3.04
N ASN A 411 4.18 -3.21 4.07
CA ASN A 411 5.37 -2.67 4.73
C ASN A 411 5.24 -2.88 6.25
N ARG A 412 6.14 -2.26 7.02
CA ARG A 412 6.14 -2.34 8.50
C ARG A 412 4.80 -1.93 9.15
N ASP A 413 4.10 -0.97 8.57
CA ASP A 413 2.88 -0.39 9.15
C ASP A 413 1.61 -1.15 8.76
N GLY A 414 1.66 -2.03 7.75
CA GLY A 414 0.51 -2.82 7.31
C GLY A 414 0.41 -2.93 5.80
N ASP A 415 -0.81 -3.15 5.33
CA ASP A 415 -1.12 -3.15 3.90
C ASP A 415 -1.07 -1.72 3.38
N TYR A 416 -0.23 -1.51 2.37
CA TYR A 416 -0.03 -0.21 1.73
C TYR A 416 -0.99 -0.01 0.54
N ALA A 417 -1.05 -1.00 -0.35
CA ALA A 417 -1.84 -0.95 -1.57
C ALA A 417 -2.23 -2.34 -2.07
N ILE A 418 -3.26 -2.40 -2.90
CA ILE A 418 -3.55 -3.56 -3.75
C ILE A 418 -3.45 -3.13 -5.21
N VAL A 419 -2.70 -3.89 -6.01
CA VAL A 419 -2.56 -3.63 -7.45
C VAL A 419 -3.11 -4.84 -8.19
N LYS A 420 -4.23 -4.67 -8.88
CA LYS A 420 -4.94 -5.73 -9.62
C LYS A 420 -4.82 -5.48 -11.11
N GLY A 421 -4.52 -6.52 -11.88
CA GLY A 421 -4.39 -6.46 -13.34
C GLY A 421 -5.27 -7.47 -14.06
N ARG A 422 -5.70 -7.12 -15.28
CA ARG A 422 -6.38 -8.01 -16.23
C ARG A 422 -5.99 -7.66 -17.67
N TRP A 423 -5.79 -8.66 -18.52
CA TRP A 423 -5.53 -8.42 -19.93
C TRP A 423 -6.81 -8.30 -20.75
N THR A 424 -6.86 -7.37 -21.71
CA THR A 424 -8.02 -7.18 -22.59
C THR A 424 -7.60 -6.88 -24.03
N GLY A 425 -8.52 -7.11 -24.98
CA GLY A 425 -8.33 -6.72 -26.37
C GLY A 425 -7.29 -7.52 -27.16
N PHE A 426 -6.80 -8.64 -26.62
CA PHE A 426 -5.93 -9.56 -27.37
C PHE A 426 -6.74 -10.33 -28.41
N SER A 427 -6.26 -10.36 -29.64
CA SER A 427 -6.81 -11.20 -30.70
C SER A 427 -5.69 -11.73 -31.58
N ARG A 428 -5.73 -13.03 -31.91
CA ARG A 428 -4.76 -13.61 -32.83
C ARG A 428 -5.09 -13.18 -34.26
N LYS A 429 -4.06 -12.99 -35.08
CA LYS A 429 -4.22 -12.78 -36.53
C LYS A 429 -5.01 -13.95 -37.11
N GLN A 430 -6.11 -13.65 -37.80
CA GLN A 430 -6.91 -14.68 -38.46
C GLN A 430 -6.39 -14.87 -39.89
N PRO A 431 -6.03 -16.09 -40.30
CA PRO A 431 -5.59 -16.35 -41.66
C PRO A 431 -6.70 -16.02 -42.67
N ALA A 432 -6.30 -15.60 -43.87
CA ALA A 432 -7.22 -15.32 -44.96
C ALA A 432 -7.95 -16.62 -45.37
N THR A 433 -9.28 -16.57 -45.40
CA THR A 433 -10.08 -17.52 -46.20
C THR A 433 -9.98 -17.13 -47.67
N LYS A 434 -10.15 -18.10 -48.58
CA LYS A 434 -10.00 -17.90 -50.04
C LYS A 434 -10.88 -16.72 -50.50
N GLY A 435 -10.26 -15.65 -51.01
CA GLY A 435 -10.94 -14.43 -51.47
C GLY A 435 -11.11 -13.31 -50.44
N GLN A 436 -10.66 -13.47 -49.18
CA GLN A 436 -10.71 -12.42 -48.15
C GLN A 436 -9.31 -12.01 -47.67
N LYS A 437 -9.15 -10.76 -47.23
CA LYS A 437 -7.90 -10.29 -46.58
C LYS A 437 -7.82 -10.84 -45.15
N ALA A 438 -6.62 -11.22 -44.72
CA ALA A 438 -6.38 -11.65 -43.34
C ALA A 438 -6.74 -10.53 -42.35
N LYS A 439 -7.46 -10.85 -41.27
CA LYS A 439 -7.73 -9.88 -40.21
C LYS A 439 -6.50 -9.72 -39.33
N PRO A 440 -5.99 -8.49 -39.13
CA PRO A 440 -4.84 -8.27 -38.26
C PRO A 440 -5.19 -8.68 -36.82
N GLY A 441 -4.21 -9.24 -36.12
CA GLY A 441 -4.33 -9.48 -34.69
C GLY A 441 -4.17 -8.19 -33.89
N SER A 442 -4.51 -8.24 -32.61
CA SER A 442 -4.29 -7.18 -31.64
C SER A 442 -3.47 -7.72 -30.47
N ALA A 443 -2.42 -7.00 -30.09
CA ALA A 443 -1.64 -7.32 -28.90
C ALA A 443 -2.49 -7.21 -27.63
N GLY A 444 -3.53 -6.37 -27.64
CA GLY A 444 -4.28 -6.02 -26.44
C GLY A 444 -3.45 -5.19 -25.46
N ARG A 445 -3.96 -5.09 -24.23
CA ARG A 445 -3.41 -4.23 -23.18
C ARG A 445 -3.75 -4.74 -21.79
N LEU A 446 -2.96 -4.32 -20.82
CA LEU A 446 -3.20 -4.53 -19.40
C LEU A 446 -4.07 -3.40 -18.86
N LEU A 447 -5.20 -3.75 -18.25
CA LEU A 447 -5.95 -2.86 -17.36
C LEU A 447 -5.50 -3.11 -15.92
N VAL A 448 -5.22 -2.04 -15.18
CA VAL A 448 -4.80 -2.10 -13.78
C VAL A 448 -5.69 -1.21 -12.93
N ASP A 449 -6.17 -1.76 -11.81
CA ASP A 449 -6.78 -1.02 -10.71
C ASP A 449 -5.79 -1.01 -9.53
N ALA A 450 -5.27 0.16 -9.19
CA ALA A 450 -4.35 0.37 -8.06
C ALA A 450 -5.10 1.03 -6.91
N PHE A 451 -5.39 0.26 -5.87
CA PHE A 451 -6.09 0.68 -4.65
C PHE A 451 -5.07 1.18 -3.64
N ASN A 452 -5.14 2.46 -3.27
CA ASN A 452 -4.39 3.03 -2.16
C ASN A 452 -5.19 2.83 -0.87
N LEU A 453 -4.74 1.93 0.00
CA LEU A 453 -5.46 1.54 1.21
C LEU A 453 -5.37 2.59 2.32
N LEU A 454 -4.38 3.49 2.25
CA LEU A 454 -4.22 4.58 3.22
C LEU A 454 -5.13 5.77 2.89
N LYS A 455 -5.39 6.00 1.60
CA LYS A 455 -6.21 7.12 1.10
C LYS A 455 -7.64 6.70 0.71
N ASN A 456 -7.94 5.39 0.70
CA ASN A 456 -9.19 4.82 0.18
C ASN A 456 -9.53 5.29 -1.24
N THR A 457 -8.51 5.37 -2.11
CA THR A 457 -8.67 5.76 -3.51
C THR A 457 -8.30 4.63 -4.45
N VAL A 458 -8.84 4.65 -5.67
CA VAL A 458 -8.47 3.73 -6.74
C VAL A 458 -8.00 4.52 -7.96
N GLN A 459 -6.85 4.14 -8.49
CA GLN A 459 -6.31 4.68 -9.74
C GLN A 459 -6.45 3.61 -10.83
N LYS A 460 -7.08 3.97 -11.95
CA LYS A 460 -7.19 3.10 -13.13
C LYS A 460 -6.08 3.43 -14.10
N ILE A 461 -5.37 2.41 -14.57
CA ILE A 461 -4.21 2.54 -15.44
C ILE A 461 -4.40 1.57 -16.62
N GLU A 462 -4.10 2.03 -17.83
CA GLU A 462 -4.12 1.22 -19.04
C GLU A 462 -2.70 1.19 -19.64
N VAL A 463 -2.13 0.00 -19.85
CA VAL A 463 -0.76 -0.17 -20.36
C VAL A 463 -0.70 -1.22 -21.48
N PRO A 464 -0.34 -0.83 -22.73
CA PRO A 464 -0.15 0.55 -23.19
C PRO A 464 -1.47 1.34 -23.16
N SER A 465 -1.39 2.67 -23.07
CA SER A 465 -2.54 3.57 -23.14
C SER A 465 -3.26 3.50 -24.50
N PRO A 466 -4.46 4.11 -24.66
CA PRO A 466 -5.14 4.18 -25.95
C PRO A 466 -4.30 4.78 -27.07
N GLU A 467 -3.38 5.68 -26.74
CA GLU A 467 -2.41 6.31 -27.66
C GLU A 467 -1.18 5.43 -27.93
N GLY A 468 -1.13 4.21 -27.37
CA GLY A 468 -0.03 3.27 -27.51
C GLY A 468 1.17 3.53 -26.59
N SER A 469 1.07 4.48 -25.65
CA SER A 469 2.16 4.80 -24.73
C SER A 469 2.31 3.71 -23.67
N THR A 470 3.53 3.22 -23.47
CA THR A 470 3.88 2.29 -22.37
C THR A 470 4.27 2.99 -21.07
N LEU A 471 4.12 4.32 -21.03
CA LEU A 471 4.27 5.11 -19.83
C LEU A 471 3.07 4.89 -18.91
N PHE A 472 3.34 4.63 -17.64
CA PHE A 472 2.30 4.59 -16.62
C PHE A 472 2.76 5.36 -15.38
N VAL A 473 1.77 5.89 -14.66
CA VAL A 473 1.93 6.54 -13.37
C VAL A 473 1.13 5.72 -12.37
N ILE A 474 1.76 5.32 -11.27
CA ILE A 474 1.11 4.63 -10.15
C ILE A 474 1.49 5.34 -8.86
N GLY A 475 0.49 5.88 -8.16
CA GLY A 475 0.74 6.73 -7.00
C GLY A 475 1.62 7.93 -7.36
N ASP A 476 2.77 8.04 -6.68
CA ASP A 476 3.74 9.13 -6.86
C ASP A 476 4.96 8.69 -7.67
N ALA A 477 4.85 7.54 -8.38
CA ALA A 477 5.90 7.03 -9.25
C ALA A 477 5.45 6.87 -10.71
N GLN A 478 6.42 6.98 -11.60
CA GLN A 478 6.22 6.94 -13.05
C GLN A 478 7.32 6.11 -13.71
N ALA A 479 6.92 5.24 -14.64
CA ALA A 479 7.85 4.38 -15.36
C ALA A 479 7.35 4.04 -16.77
N ARG A 480 8.26 3.60 -17.64
CA ARG A 480 7.95 3.06 -18.97
C ARG A 480 8.40 1.60 -19.04
N LEU A 481 7.59 0.70 -19.58
CA LEU A 481 7.98 -0.72 -19.72
C LEU A 481 9.32 -0.89 -20.50
N PRO A 482 9.58 -0.18 -21.62
CA PRO A 482 10.85 -0.24 -22.33
C PRO A 482 11.97 0.58 -21.67
N GLY A 483 11.67 1.32 -20.61
CA GLY A 483 12.62 2.20 -19.92
C GLY A 483 13.41 1.48 -18.82
N LYS A 484 14.47 2.15 -18.37
CA LYS A 484 15.23 1.81 -17.15
C LYS A 484 15.11 2.87 -16.06
N ARG A 485 14.30 3.91 -16.28
CA ARG A 485 14.15 5.05 -15.38
C ARG A 485 12.81 4.94 -14.66
N ILE A 486 12.83 5.17 -13.35
CA ILE A 486 11.66 5.26 -12.48
C ILE A 486 11.73 6.62 -11.79
N GLU A 487 10.80 7.50 -12.09
CA GLU A 487 10.66 8.76 -11.37
C GLU A 487 9.82 8.51 -10.11
N CYS A 488 10.23 9.02 -8.95
CA CYS A 488 9.53 8.83 -7.68
C CYS A 488 9.53 10.10 -6.84
N ARG A 489 8.32 10.58 -6.49
CA ARG A 489 8.13 11.82 -5.73
C ARG A 489 7.77 11.60 -4.26
N SER A 490 7.66 10.35 -3.84
CA SER A 490 7.23 9.97 -2.49
C SER A 490 8.41 9.60 -1.59
N THR A 491 8.29 9.93 -0.31
CA THR A 491 9.19 9.46 0.74
C THR A 491 9.06 7.95 0.99
N ASN A 492 7.91 7.35 0.68
CA ASN A 492 7.69 5.89 0.70
C ASN A 492 8.22 5.27 -0.59
N THR A 493 9.52 5.44 -0.82
CA THR A 493 10.16 5.12 -2.11
C THR A 493 10.13 3.60 -2.36
N ALA A 494 10.28 2.78 -1.33
CA ALA A 494 10.31 1.32 -1.47
C ALA A 494 8.96 0.76 -1.95
N GLU A 495 7.85 1.28 -1.41
CA GLU A 495 6.49 0.90 -1.77
C GLU A 495 6.13 1.37 -3.19
N GLN A 496 6.64 2.53 -3.61
CA GLN A 496 6.47 3.01 -4.98
C GLN A 496 7.28 2.18 -5.99
N ILE A 497 8.51 1.78 -5.65
CA ILE A 497 9.29 0.82 -6.45
C ILE A 497 8.52 -0.50 -6.56
N ALA A 498 8.00 -1.04 -5.44
CA ALA A 498 7.19 -2.24 -5.43
C ALA A 498 5.95 -2.09 -6.32
N SER A 499 5.28 -0.93 -6.29
CA SER A 499 4.11 -0.61 -7.14
C SER A 499 4.44 -0.64 -8.63
N VAL A 500 5.57 -0.06 -9.04
CA VAL A 500 6.05 -0.08 -10.43
C VAL A 500 6.36 -1.50 -10.89
N PHE A 501 7.03 -2.30 -10.04
CA PHE A 501 7.28 -3.71 -10.31
C PHE A 501 5.98 -4.53 -10.33
N CYS A 502 4.97 -4.23 -9.50
CA CYS A 502 3.67 -4.90 -9.55
C CYS A 502 2.98 -4.71 -10.91
N VAL A 503 2.89 -3.47 -11.41
CA VAL A 503 2.29 -3.19 -12.74
C VAL A 503 3.05 -3.96 -13.84
N SER A 504 4.38 -3.94 -13.76
CA SER A 504 5.25 -4.58 -14.75
C SER A 504 5.18 -6.11 -14.68
N THR A 505 5.12 -6.70 -13.50
CA THR A 505 4.93 -8.13 -13.30
C THR A 505 3.52 -8.56 -13.71
N LEU A 506 2.48 -7.78 -13.41
CA LEU A 506 1.11 -8.04 -13.91
C LEU A 506 1.04 -8.00 -15.43
N PHE A 507 1.79 -7.10 -16.07
CA PHE A 507 1.94 -7.09 -17.53
C PHE A 507 2.51 -8.42 -18.02
N VAL A 508 3.50 -8.99 -17.33
CA VAL A 508 4.05 -10.30 -17.69
C VAL A 508 3.09 -11.46 -17.39
N LEU A 509 2.46 -11.47 -16.22
CA LEU A 509 1.63 -12.60 -15.75
C LEU A 509 0.28 -12.69 -16.48
N CYS A 510 -0.33 -11.56 -16.82
CA CYS A 510 -1.64 -11.51 -17.45
C CYS A 510 -1.56 -11.57 -18.99
N ASN A 511 -0.40 -11.28 -19.59
CA ASN A 511 -0.24 -11.25 -21.03
C ASN A 511 -0.45 -12.66 -21.63
N PRO A 512 -1.43 -12.85 -22.54
CA PRO A 512 -1.77 -14.13 -23.14
C PRO A 512 -0.82 -14.55 -24.26
N ASP A 513 0.14 -13.71 -24.62
CA ASP A 513 1.05 -13.96 -25.73
C ASP A 513 2.06 -15.09 -25.46
N LYS A 514 2.44 -15.80 -26.53
CA LYS A 514 3.25 -17.03 -26.50
C LYS A 514 4.69 -16.83 -26.98
N VAL A 515 5.23 -15.61 -27.02
CA VAL A 515 6.59 -15.41 -27.55
C VAL A 515 7.63 -16.16 -26.69
N ARG A 516 8.20 -17.21 -27.29
CA ARG A 516 9.03 -18.26 -26.64
C ARG A 516 10.52 -17.93 -26.57
N SER A 517 11.01 -16.94 -27.31
CA SER A 517 12.40 -16.49 -27.26
C SER A 517 12.62 -15.15 -27.98
N ARG A 518 13.86 -14.62 -27.91
CA ARG A 518 14.33 -13.43 -28.64
C ARG A 518 14.20 -13.52 -30.16
N ASN A 519 14.03 -14.72 -30.71
CA ASN A 519 13.98 -15.01 -32.15
C ASN A 519 12.56 -15.24 -32.69
N ASP A 520 11.53 -15.15 -31.84
CA ASP A 520 10.14 -15.36 -32.25
C ASP A 520 9.59 -14.12 -32.97
N SER A 521 9.37 -14.25 -34.28
CA SER A 521 8.89 -13.19 -35.17
C SER A 521 7.38 -13.23 -35.41
N THR A 522 6.63 -14.03 -34.64
CA THR A 522 5.17 -14.11 -34.74
C THR A 522 4.51 -12.80 -34.26
N SER A 523 4.32 -11.90 -35.21
CA SER A 523 4.10 -10.45 -35.05
C SER A 523 2.69 -10.03 -34.63
N VAL A 524 2.22 -10.50 -33.47
CA VAL A 524 1.02 -9.94 -32.81
C VAL A 524 1.35 -9.34 -31.44
N GLY A 525 2.40 -9.84 -30.77
CA GLY A 525 2.81 -9.42 -29.44
C GLY A 525 3.52 -8.07 -29.37
N HIS A 526 3.37 -7.41 -28.23
CA HIS A 526 4.32 -6.37 -27.80
C HIS A 526 5.74 -6.95 -27.83
N GLN A 527 6.74 -6.14 -28.21
CA GLN A 527 8.15 -6.54 -28.18
C GLN A 527 8.71 -6.59 -26.74
N ALA A 528 7.91 -7.10 -25.79
CA ALA A 528 8.17 -7.12 -24.36
C ALA A 528 9.40 -7.96 -23.98
N HIS A 529 9.85 -8.88 -24.84
CA HIS A 529 11.12 -9.58 -24.66
C HIS A 529 12.36 -8.67 -24.84
N LYS A 530 12.18 -7.43 -25.32
CA LYS A 530 13.25 -6.41 -25.45
C LYS A 530 13.15 -5.33 -24.37
N TRP A 531 12.09 -5.33 -23.57
CA TRP A 531 11.81 -4.25 -22.62
C TRP A 531 12.48 -4.54 -21.27
N PRO A 532 13.37 -3.67 -20.77
CA PRO A 532 14.14 -3.94 -19.55
C PRO A 532 13.27 -4.23 -18.32
N LEU A 533 12.15 -3.52 -18.15
CA LEU A 533 11.32 -3.67 -16.96
C LEU A 533 10.50 -4.97 -16.97
N THR A 534 10.03 -5.42 -18.14
CA THR A 534 9.36 -6.72 -18.27
C THR A 534 10.34 -7.88 -18.14
N LEU A 535 11.57 -7.74 -18.67
CA LEU A 535 12.65 -8.73 -18.46
C LEU A 535 13.04 -8.83 -16.98
N ALA A 536 13.17 -7.69 -16.29
CA ALA A 536 13.39 -7.66 -14.84
C ALA A 536 12.25 -8.33 -14.06
N CYS A 537 11.02 -8.30 -14.59
CA CYS A 537 9.87 -8.98 -13.99
C CYS A 537 9.72 -10.46 -14.42
N GLY A 538 10.65 -11.01 -15.19
CA GLY A 538 10.69 -12.44 -15.52
C GLY A 538 10.05 -12.82 -16.86
N TYR A 539 9.82 -11.85 -17.77
CA TYR A 539 9.31 -12.16 -19.10
C TYR A 539 10.14 -13.25 -19.78
N GLY A 540 9.48 -14.30 -20.28
CA GLY A 540 10.13 -15.45 -20.91
C GLY A 540 10.59 -16.55 -19.95
N ARG A 541 10.37 -16.41 -18.63
CA ARG A 541 10.65 -17.45 -17.62
C ARG A 541 9.40 -18.28 -17.29
N GLN A 542 9.58 -19.35 -16.53
CA GLN A 542 8.47 -20.20 -16.07
C GLN A 542 7.79 -19.55 -14.86
N LEU A 543 6.71 -18.81 -15.13
CA LEU A 543 5.98 -17.99 -14.16
C LEU A 543 4.59 -18.56 -13.88
N PRO A 544 3.95 -18.23 -12.74
CA PRO A 544 2.52 -18.52 -12.49
C PRO A 544 1.58 -17.63 -13.34
N SER A 545 1.88 -17.51 -14.62
CA SER A 545 1.09 -16.76 -15.60
C SER A 545 -0.27 -17.41 -15.83
N ASN A 546 -1.23 -16.61 -16.31
CA ASN A 546 -2.56 -17.11 -16.71
C ASN A 546 -2.46 -18.30 -17.68
N ARG A 547 -1.43 -18.29 -18.53
CA ARG A 547 -1.12 -19.36 -19.48
C ARG A 547 -0.77 -20.68 -18.81
N VAL A 548 0.13 -20.66 -17.81
CA VAL A 548 0.58 -21.88 -17.12
C VAL A 548 -0.59 -22.51 -16.35
N LEU A 549 -1.40 -21.67 -15.72
CA LEU A 549 -2.61 -22.10 -15.02
C LEU A 549 -3.63 -22.74 -15.97
N GLN A 550 -3.86 -22.14 -17.14
CA GLN A 550 -4.75 -22.73 -18.17
C GLN A 550 -4.23 -24.06 -18.75
N SER A 551 -2.91 -24.28 -18.81
CA SER A 551 -2.35 -25.57 -19.27
C SER A 551 -2.38 -26.66 -18.19
N GLN A 552 -2.22 -26.30 -16.92
CA GLN A 552 -2.23 -27.27 -15.81
C GLN A 552 -3.65 -27.80 -15.51
N ASP A 553 -4.70 -27.00 -15.80
CA ASP A 553 -6.11 -27.44 -15.75
C ASP A 553 -6.42 -28.60 -16.71
N ALA A 554 -5.60 -28.84 -17.73
CA ALA A 554 -5.79 -29.93 -18.70
C ALA A 554 -5.19 -31.28 -18.27
N GLU A 555 -4.30 -31.33 -17.27
CA GLU A 555 -3.53 -32.54 -16.92
C GLU A 555 -3.77 -33.08 -15.51
N VAL A 556 -4.46 -32.37 -14.60
CA VAL A 556 -4.56 -32.79 -13.18
C VAL A 556 -6.00 -32.88 -12.69
N SER A 557 -6.65 -34.00 -12.98
CA SER A 557 -7.78 -34.52 -12.19
C SER A 557 -7.27 -35.01 -10.83
N GLY A 558 -7.08 -34.09 -9.88
CA GLY A 558 -6.58 -34.40 -8.54
C GLY A 558 -6.73 -33.23 -7.54
N VAL A 559 -7.91 -33.14 -6.93
CA VAL A 559 -8.35 -32.64 -5.60
C VAL A 559 -7.69 -31.40 -4.91
N VAL A 560 -6.50 -30.90 -5.25
CA VAL A 560 -5.86 -29.78 -4.52
C VAL A 560 -5.72 -28.49 -5.36
N ILE A 561 -5.71 -28.58 -6.69
CA ILE A 561 -5.71 -27.40 -7.58
C ILE A 561 -7.15 -26.89 -7.84
N VAL A 562 -8.15 -27.72 -7.53
CA VAL A 562 -9.60 -27.49 -7.73
C VAL A 562 -10.14 -26.36 -6.84
N VAL A 563 -9.37 -25.77 -5.91
CA VAL A 563 -9.85 -24.63 -5.11
C VAL A 563 -9.50 -23.27 -5.75
N MET A 564 -8.51 -23.20 -6.65
CA MET A 564 -8.01 -21.91 -7.15
C MET A 564 -8.60 -21.43 -8.49
N VAL A 565 -9.15 -22.33 -9.31
CA VAL A 565 -9.76 -21.97 -10.62
C VAL A 565 -11.26 -22.29 -10.70
N TRP A 566 -11.77 -23.17 -9.85
CA TRP A 566 -13.09 -23.79 -10.00
C TRP A 566 -14.29 -23.01 -9.44
N CYS A 567 -14.11 -21.75 -9.05
CA CYS A 567 -15.24 -20.85 -8.73
C CYS A 567 -15.62 -19.91 -9.89
N SER A 568 -15.37 -20.33 -11.14
CA SER A 568 -15.87 -19.67 -12.36
C SER A 568 -17.01 -20.45 -13.04
N LYS A 569 -17.35 -21.66 -12.55
CA LYS A 569 -18.42 -22.51 -13.12
C LYS A 569 -19.71 -22.60 -12.29
N LEU A 570 -19.86 -21.84 -11.21
CA LEU A 570 -21.09 -21.81 -10.38
C LEU A 570 -21.88 -20.50 -10.52
N THR A 571 -21.79 -19.84 -11.67
CA THR A 571 -22.75 -18.82 -12.09
C THR A 571 -23.32 -19.21 -13.45
N ALA A 572 -24.19 -20.22 -13.43
CA ALA A 572 -25.25 -20.49 -14.39
C ALA A 572 -26.37 -21.18 -13.62
#